data_AF-A0A7S1LCG9-F1
#
_entry.id   AF-A0A7S1LCG9-F1
#
_cell.length_a   1.000
_cell.length_b   1.000
_cell.length_c   1.000
_cell.angle_alpha   90.00
_cell.angle_beta   90.00
_cell.angle_gamma   90.00
#
_symmetry.space_group_name_H-M   'P 1'
#
loop_
_entity.id
_entity.type
_entity.pdbx_description
1 polymer ?
#
loop_
_entity_poly.entity_id
_entity_poly.type
_entity_poly.pdbx_seq_one_letter_code
_entity_poly.pdbx_strand_id
1 'polypeptide(L)'
;IDSHNRFVTHWDEIAIRMYRALPTKKGVLSHYPEAWNNPKDKQAENAPLDNRPTTTYLCNIKFVDHLGYPRLDGYVVPKKTQSRPQPWAAAGFLFADAKLLEEVPFDPHLHFVFDGEEILYSVRMWTH
;
A
#
# COMPACT_ATOMS: atom_id res chain seq x y z
N ILE A 1 6.11 -6.39 -4.21
CA ILE A 1 4.83 -6.50 -4.95
C ILE A 1 4.24 -7.85 -4.62
N ASP A 2 3.06 -7.86 -4.04
CA ASP A 2 2.29 -9.06 -3.70
C ASP A 2 1.43 -9.53 -4.90
N SER A 3 1.12 -10.83 -4.96
CA SER A 3 0.39 -11.45 -6.09
C SER A 3 -1.07 -11.02 -6.20
N HIS A 4 -1.66 -10.44 -5.16
CA HIS A 4 -3.05 -9.98 -5.19
C HIS A 4 -3.21 -8.61 -5.86
N ASN A 5 -2.12 -7.97 -6.27
CA ASN A 5 -2.18 -6.70 -6.99
C ASN A 5 -2.75 -6.85 -8.40
N ARG A 6 -3.55 -5.86 -8.79
CA ARG A 6 -4.06 -5.70 -10.15
C ARG A 6 -3.59 -4.36 -10.68
N PHE A 7 -3.10 -4.34 -11.91
CA PHE A 7 -2.42 -3.18 -12.48
C PHE A 7 -3.19 -2.57 -13.65
N VAL A 8 -3.20 -1.24 -13.70
CA VAL A 8 -3.61 -0.48 -14.89
C VAL A 8 -2.59 -0.66 -16.01
N THR A 9 -3.00 -0.36 -17.24
CA THR A 9 -2.07 -0.31 -18.38
C THR A 9 -0.94 0.70 -18.10
N HIS A 10 0.32 0.32 -18.39
CA HIS A 10 1.52 1.14 -18.11
C HIS A 10 1.76 1.49 -16.63
N TRP A 11 1.33 0.62 -15.70
CA TRP A 11 1.45 0.88 -14.26
C TRP A 11 2.87 1.23 -13.78
N ASP A 12 3.89 0.66 -14.41
CA ASP A 12 5.30 0.84 -14.08
C ASP A 12 5.79 2.23 -14.47
N GLU A 13 5.51 2.67 -15.70
CA GLU A 13 5.78 4.03 -16.15
C GLU A 13 5.03 5.07 -15.29
N ILE A 14 3.77 4.75 -14.93
CA ILE A 14 2.96 5.58 -14.03
C ILE A 14 3.61 5.67 -12.64
N ALA A 15 4.04 4.55 -12.06
CA ALA A 15 4.69 4.51 -10.75
C ALA A 15 6.00 5.31 -10.75
N ILE A 16 6.84 5.15 -11.79
CA ILE A 16 8.09 5.93 -11.95
C ILE A 16 7.79 7.42 -12.03
N ARG A 17 6.79 7.82 -12.82
CA ARG A 17 6.39 9.24 -12.95
C ARG A 17 5.87 9.80 -11.62
N MET A 18 5.01 9.05 -10.93
CA MET A 18 4.49 9.44 -9.61
C MET A 18 5.61 9.59 -8.58
N TYR A 19 6.57 8.65 -8.57
CA TYR A 19 7.69 8.66 -7.64
C TYR A 19 8.60 9.88 -7.88
N ARG A 20 8.91 10.17 -9.14
CA ARG A 20 9.70 11.36 -9.52
C ARG A 20 9.01 12.67 -9.14
N ALA A 21 7.69 12.68 -9.02
CA ALA A 21 6.90 13.84 -8.62
C ALA A 21 6.74 13.99 -7.09
N LEU A 22 7.25 13.06 -6.28
CA LEU A 22 7.20 13.18 -4.83
C LEU A 22 8.03 14.38 -4.35
N PRO A 23 7.60 15.06 -3.26
CA PRO A 23 8.32 16.20 -2.71
C PRO A 23 9.63 15.81 -1.99
N THR A 24 9.91 14.52 -1.86
CA THR A 24 11.10 13.98 -1.18
C THR A 24 11.63 12.75 -1.92
N LYS A 25 12.95 12.55 -1.89
CA LYS A 25 13.63 11.37 -2.43
C LYS A 25 13.53 10.14 -1.52
N LYS A 26 13.15 10.32 -0.26
CA LYS A 26 12.89 9.23 0.69
C LYS A 26 11.41 8.78 0.70
N GLY A 27 10.58 9.39 -0.14
CA GLY A 27 9.16 9.07 -0.16
C GLY A 27 8.90 7.66 -0.66
N VAL A 28 7.84 7.03 -0.16
CA VAL A 28 7.43 5.68 -0.56
C VAL A 28 6.05 5.79 -1.19
N LEU A 29 5.91 5.29 -2.43
CA LEU A 29 4.59 5.03 -2.99
C LEU A 29 4.12 3.67 -2.49
N SER A 30 2.90 3.64 -1.99
CA SER A 30 2.30 2.42 -1.49
C SER A 30 0.84 2.32 -1.87
N HIS A 31 0.36 1.08 -2.02
CA HIS A 31 -1.03 0.78 -2.31
C HIS A 31 -1.45 -0.48 -1.56
N TYR A 32 -2.61 -0.41 -0.89
CA TYR A 32 -3.24 -1.58 -0.28
C TYR A 32 -4.19 -2.20 -1.31
N PRO A 33 -3.99 -3.47 -1.71
CA PRO A 33 -4.80 -4.09 -2.75
C PRO A 33 -6.27 -4.18 -2.33
N GLU A 34 -7.16 -3.88 -3.26
CA GLU A 34 -8.60 -4.09 -3.08
C GLU A 34 -8.94 -5.58 -3.15
N ALA A 35 -9.95 -6.00 -2.38
CA ALA A 35 -10.43 -7.37 -2.45
C ALA A 35 -10.86 -7.74 -3.89
N TRP A 36 -10.51 -8.96 -4.32
CA TRP A 36 -10.80 -9.45 -5.66
C TRP A 36 -12.30 -9.34 -6.02
N ASN A 37 -13.16 -9.76 -5.09
CA ASN A 37 -14.61 -9.69 -5.20
C ASN A 37 -15.17 -8.69 -4.19
N ASN A 38 -15.12 -7.39 -4.48
CA ASN A 38 -15.86 -6.42 -3.68
C ASN A 38 -17.33 -6.42 -4.15
N PRO A 39 -18.30 -6.96 -3.38
CA PRO A 39 -19.70 -7.02 -3.79
C PRO A 39 -20.32 -5.63 -4.01
N LYS A 40 -19.71 -4.56 -3.48
CA LYS A 40 -20.12 -3.17 -3.74
C LYS A 40 -19.72 -2.69 -5.14
N ASP A 41 -18.75 -3.32 -5.78
CA ASP A 41 -18.22 -2.85 -7.06
C ASP A 41 -19.13 -3.24 -8.23
N LYS A 42 -20.05 -4.22 -8.12
CA LYS A 42 -20.93 -4.76 -9.20
C LYS A 42 -20.22 -5.09 -10.55
N GLN A 43 -18.90 -4.91 -10.59
CA GLN A 43 -17.98 -4.92 -11.73
C GLN A 43 -16.74 -5.77 -11.39
N ALA A 44 -16.76 -6.46 -10.24
CA ALA A 44 -15.56 -7.06 -9.64
C ALA A 44 -14.99 -8.24 -10.44
N GLU A 45 -15.78 -8.89 -11.30
CA GLU A 45 -15.25 -9.81 -12.30
C GLU A 45 -14.82 -9.05 -13.56
N ASN A 46 -13.51 -8.99 -13.80
CA ASN A 46 -12.91 -8.59 -15.08
C ASN A 46 -13.11 -7.14 -15.55
N ALA A 47 -13.62 -6.20 -14.73
CA ALA A 47 -13.73 -4.82 -15.18
C ALA A 47 -12.37 -4.15 -15.48
N PRO A 48 -12.28 -3.32 -16.54
CA PRO A 48 -11.06 -2.60 -16.89
C PRO A 48 -10.60 -1.70 -15.76
N LEU A 49 -9.41 -1.96 -15.22
CA LEU A 49 -8.83 -1.22 -14.11
C LEU A 49 -8.56 0.25 -14.46
N ASP A 50 -8.28 0.52 -15.73
CA ASP A 50 -7.98 1.87 -16.24
C ASP A 50 -9.12 2.86 -15.97
N ASN A 51 -10.36 2.36 -15.93
CA ASN A 51 -11.56 3.15 -15.69
C ASN A 51 -12.03 3.10 -14.23
N ARG A 52 -11.32 2.43 -13.32
CA ARG A 52 -11.71 2.31 -11.90
C ARG A 52 -11.85 3.70 -11.28
N PRO A 53 -13.00 4.08 -10.69
CA PRO A 53 -13.21 5.41 -10.10
C PRO A 53 -12.73 5.51 -8.65
N THR A 54 -12.27 4.40 -8.07
CA THR A 54 -11.86 4.29 -6.67
C THR A 54 -10.40 3.87 -6.53
N THR A 55 -9.88 4.06 -5.33
CA THR A 55 -8.60 3.54 -4.86
C THR A 55 -8.71 3.24 -3.36
N THR A 56 -7.70 2.59 -2.78
CA THR A 56 -7.69 2.22 -1.37
C THR A 56 -6.58 2.92 -0.62
N TYR A 57 -6.92 3.41 0.57
CA TYR A 57 -5.97 3.95 1.54
C TYR A 57 -6.05 3.19 2.86
N LEU A 58 -4.95 3.20 3.62
CA LEU A 58 -4.93 2.71 4.99
C LEU A 58 -5.52 3.76 5.92
N CYS A 59 -6.83 3.68 6.17
CA CYS A 59 -7.57 4.67 6.97
C CYS A 59 -8.32 4.04 8.16
N ASN A 60 -8.19 2.74 8.37
CA ASN A 60 -8.83 2.04 9.47
C ASN A 60 -7.82 1.16 10.21
N ILE A 61 -8.01 1.01 11.51
CA ILE A 61 -7.20 0.15 12.38
C ILE A 61 -8.15 -0.66 13.26
N LYS A 62 -7.85 -1.95 13.42
CA LYS A 62 -8.58 -2.82 14.34
C LYS A 62 -7.62 -3.69 15.12
N PHE A 63 -7.98 -3.99 16.36
CA PHE A 63 -7.25 -4.96 17.15
C PHE A 63 -7.68 -6.38 16.74
N VAL A 64 -6.72 -7.28 16.52
CA VAL A 64 -7.00 -8.66 16.13
C VAL A 64 -6.75 -9.57 17.34
N ASP A 65 -7.81 -9.89 18.10
CA ASP A 65 -7.71 -10.53 19.42
C ASP A 65 -6.89 -11.83 19.42
N HIS A 66 -7.06 -12.67 18.40
CA HIS A 66 -6.34 -13.96 18.33
C HIS A 66 -4.87 -13.84 17.96
N LEU A 67 -4.46 -12.69 17.40
CA LEU A 67 -3.06 -12.38 17.07
C LEU A 67 -2.40 -11.51 18.15
N GLY A 68 -3.20 -10.74 18.90
CA GLY A 68 -2.72 -9.91 20.01
C GLY A 68 -2.12 -8.57 19.58
N TYR A 69 -2.36 -8.11 18.35
CA TYR A 69 -1.84 -6.84 17.83
C TYR A 69 -2.83 -6.11 16.91
N PRO A 70 -2.66 -4.79 16.69
CA PRO A 70 -3.46 -4.04 15.75
C PRO A 70 -3.08 -4.34 14.29
N ARG A 71 -4.08 -4.29 13.41
CA ARG A 71 -3.94 -4.43 11.97
C ARG A 71 -4.54 -3.23 11.26
N LEU A 72 -3.85 -2.75 10.23
CA LEU A 72 -4.37 -1.73 9.32
C LEU A 72 -5.29 -2.37 8.28
N ASP A 73 -6.43 -1.75 8.02
CA ASP A 73 -7.37 -2.19 7.00
C ASP A 73 -7.50 -1.12 5.90
N GLY A 74 -7.61 -1.58 4.67
CA GLY A 74 -7.92 -0.75 3.51
C GLY A 74 -9.32 -0.14 3.60
N TYR A 75 -9.42 1.14 3.25
CA TYR A 75 -10.67 1.87 3.08
C TYR A 75 -10.75 2.40 1.65
N VAL A 76 -11.80 1.97 0.93
CA VAL A 76 -12.04 2.35 -0.47
C VAL A 76 -12.56 3.79 -0.52
N VAL A 77 -11.94 4.62 -1.34
CA VAL A 77 -12.31 6.02 -1.54
C VAL A 77 -12.34 6.38 -3.03
N PRO A 78 -13.00 7.48 -3.41
CA PRO A 78 -12.89 8.01 -4.77
C PRO A 78 -11.44 8.35 -5.12
N LYS A 79 -10.99 7.93 -6.31
CA LYS A 79 -9.65 8.25 -6.80
C LYS A 79 -9.48 9.75 -6.98
N LYS A 80 -8.28 10.25 -6.71
CA LYS A 80 -7.87 11.64 -7.00
C LYS A 80 -6.72 11.63 -8.00
N THR A 81 -6.48 12.76 -8.64
CA THR A 81 -5.39 12.94 -9.61
C THR A 81 -4.01 12.97 -8.97
N GLN A 82 -3.91 13.27 -7.68
CA GLN A 82 -2.67 13.33 -6.93
C GLN A 82 -2.64 12.28 -5.81
N SER A 83 -1.45 11.71 -5.57
CA SER A 83 -1.18 10.90 -4.39
C SER A 83 -1.46 11.70 -3.12
N ARG A 84 -2.03 11.06 -2.12
CA ARG A 84 -2.22 11.66 -0.80
C ARG A 84 -1.09 11.23 0.13
N PRO A 85 -0.49 12.15 0.89
CA PRO A 85 0.36 11.76 2.01
C PRO A 85 -0.43 10.86 2.96
N GLN A 86 0.18 9.75 3.37
CA GLN A 86 -0.35 8.82 4.34
C GLN A 86 0.74 8.54 5.38
N PRO A 87 0.38 8.43 6.67
CA PRO A 87 1.34 8.06 7.71
C PRO A 87 1.72 6.58 7.65
N TRP A 88 0.98 5.77 6.88
CA TRP A 88 1.14 4.33 6.78
C TRP A 88 1.46 3.91 5.34
N ALA A 89 2.30 2.89 5.21
CA ALA A 89 2.60 2.21 3.97
C ALA A 89 2.09 0.76 4.04
N ALA A 90 1.28 0.36 3.06
CA ALA A 90 0.90 -1.04 2.85
C ALA A 90 2.07 -1.85 2.29
N ALA A 91 2.28 -3.07 2.78
CA ALA A 91 3.36 -3.94 2.32
C ALA A 91 3.06 -4.66 0.99
N GLY A 92 1.78 -4.78 0.61
CA GLY A 92 1.37 -5.45 -0.63
C GLY A 92 1.92 -4.79 -1.91
N PHE A 93 2.06 -3.46 -1.92
CA PHE A 93 2.76 -2.73 -2.97
C PHE A 93 3.57 -1.59 -2.36
N LEU A 94 4.87 -1.62 -2.62
CA LEU A 94 5.84 -0.60 -2.21
C LEU A 94 6.72 -0.25 -3.41
N PHE A 95 6.88 1.03 -3.68
CA PHE A 95 7.79 1.56 -4.70
C PHE A 95 8.55 2.75 -4.12
N ALA A 96 9.87 2.58 -3.99
CA ALA A 96 10.78 3.51 -3.33
C ALA A 96 12.21 3.38 -3.90
N ASP A 97 13.12 4.24 -3.45
CA ASP A 97 14.56 4.05 -3.68
C ASP A 97 15.04 2.75 -3.02
N ALA A 98 15.93 2.02 -3.70
CA ALA A 98 16.47 0.77 -3.18
C ALA A 98 17.25 0.96 -1.86
N LYS A 99 17.83 2.15 -1.63
CA LYS A 99 18.50 2.50 -0.37
C LYS A 99 17.61 2.36 0.86
N LEU A 100 16.28 2.43 0.69
CA LEU A 100 15.34 2.21 1.78
C LEU A 100 15.58 0.87 2.48
N LEU A 101 15.97 -0.17 1.74
CA LEU A 101 16.22 -1.50 2.31
C LEU A 101 17.49 -1.56 3.15
N GLU A 102 18.46 -0.68 2.88
CA GLU A 102 19.70 -0.57 3.64
C GLU A 102 19.49 0.31 4.89
N GLU A 103 18.80 1.43 4.73
CA GLU A 103 18.52 2.38 5.82
C GLU A 103 17.46 1.85 6.80
N VAL A 104 16.45 1.15 6.28
CA VAL A 104 15.29 0.64 7.01
C VAL A 104 15.03 -0.82 6.62
N PRO A 105 15.89 -1.77 7.02
CA PRO A 105 15.65 -3.18 6.74
C PRO A 105 14.41 -3.68 7.48
N PHE A 106 13.70 -4.68 6.96
CA PHE A 106 12.62 -5.35 7.69
C PHE A 106 13.11 -5.87 9.06
N ASP A 107 12.19 -5.97 10.02
CA ASP A 107 12.54 -6.42 11.37
C ASP A 107 12.95 -7.91 11.37
N PRO A 108 14.19 -8.26 11.76
CA PRO A 108 14.68 -9.63 11.76
C PRO A 108 14.07 -10.52 12.85
N HIS A 109 13.20 -9.98 13.71
CA HIS A 109 12.51 -10.72 14.77
C HIS A 109 11.05 -11.04 14.42
N LEU A 110 10.52 -10.48 13.32
CA LEU A 110 9.14 -10.68 12.87
C LEU A 110 9.04 -11.75 11.77
N HIS A 111 9.68 -12.89 11.98
CA HIS A 111 9.63 -13.99 11.02
C HIS A 111 8.21 -14.55 10.91
N PHE A 112 7.75 -14.76 9.67
CA PHE A 112 6.43 -15.33 9.34
C PHE A 112 5.23 -14.49 9.81
N VAL A 113 5.44 -13.23 10.22
CA VAL A 113 4.34 -12.28 10.41
C VAL A 113 3.79 -11.93 9.03
N PHE A 114 2.52 -12.26 8.81
CA PHE A 114 1.83 -12.04 7.54
C PHE A 114 1.04 -10.73 7.52
N ASP A 115 0.49 -10.31 8.67
CA ASP A 115 -0.24 -9.07 8.83
C ASP A 115 0.26 -8.29 10.05
N GLY A 116 0.27 -6.95 9.96
CA GLY A 116 0.58 -6.05 11.08
C GLY A 116 2.01 -5.51 11.09
N GLU A 117 2.91 -6.05 10.28
CA GLU A 117 4.28 -5.54 10.14
C GLU A 117 4.31 -4.12 9.53
N GLU A 118 3.25 -3.73 8.81
CA GLU A 118 3.15 -2.45 8.12
C GLU A 118 3.24 -1.26 9.08
N ILE A 119 2.69 -1.40 10.30
CA ILE A 119 2.72 -0.33 11.31
C ILE A 119 4.17 -0.07 11.74
N LEU A 120 4.89 -1.13 12.12
CA LEU A 120 6.27 -1.02 12.55
C LEU A 120 7.16 -0.49 11.42
N TYR A 121 6.99 -1.02 10.21
CA TYR A 121 7.76 -0.60 9.05
C TYR A 121 7.50 0.87 8.71
N SER A 122 6.25 1.33 8.75
CA SER A 122 5.88 2.74 8.53
C SER A 122 6.55 3.69 9.52
N VAL A 123 6.55 3.34 10.82
CA VAL A 123 7.20 4.16 11.85
C VAL A 123 8.71 4.23 11.64
N ARG A 124 9.34 3.12 11.26
CA ARG A 124 10.78 3.09 10.98
C ARG A 124 11.13 3.92 9.75
N MET A 125 10.34 3.84 8.68
CA MET A 125 10.50 4.69 7.48
C MET A 125 10.34 6.19 7.79
N TRP A 126 9.51 6.56 8.76
CA TRP A 126 9.33 7.95 9.15
C TRP A 126 10.50 8.53 9.96
N THR A 127 11.22 7.67 10.68
CA THR A 127 12.22 8.09 11.69
C THR A 127 13.67 8.02 11.21
N HIS A 128 13.93 7.57 9.98
CA HIS A 128 15.26 7.41 9.37
C HIS A 128 15.35 8.18 8.04
#